data_AF-A0A0F9H2S9-F1
#
_entry.id   AF-A0A0F9H2S9-F1
#
_cell.length_a   1.000
_cell.length_b   1.000
_cell.length_c   1.000
_cell.angle_alpha   90.00
_cell.angle_beta   90.00
_cell.angle_gamma   90.00
#
_symmetry.space_group_name_H-M   'P 1'
#
loop_
_entity.id
_entity.type
_entity.pdbx_description
1 polymer ?
#
loop_
_entity_poly.entity_id
_entity_poly.type
_entity_poly.pdbx_seq_one_letter_code
_entity_poly.pdbx_strand_id
1 'polypeptide(L)'
;MEIPILLGASPKTANPVEWIPIRFDSWLVKVEGLVDSRLTLHFNQPFAEIIDLSKMNREAFHGPCLVRAEFVKRGTEKNISIFAEEHHGD
;
A
#
# COMPACT_ATOMS: atom_id res chain seq x y z
N MET A 1 -9.39 1.98 -12.38
CA MET A 1 -9.29 0.55 -12.03
C MET A 1 -8.52 0.38 -10.71
N GLU A 2 -8.45 -0.80 -10.09
CA GLU A 2 -7.63 -1.02 -8.88
C GLU A 2 -6.70 -2.24 -9.00
N ILE A 3 -5.51 -2.14 -8.41
CA ILE A 3 -4.53 -3.23 -8.28
C ILE A 3 -4.35 -3.54 -6.78
N PRO A 4 -4.61 -4.78 -6.32
CA PRO A 4 -4.36 -5.14 -4.93
C PRO A 4 -2.86 -5.20 -4.65
N ILE A 5 -2.40 -4.40 -3.70
CA ILE A 5 -1.04 -4.45 -3.15
C ILE A 5 -0.99 -5.46 -2.00
N LEU A 6 -2.03 -5.46 -1.17
CA LEU A 6 -2.21 -6.39 -0.06
C LEU A 6 -3.70 -6.72 0.03
N LEU A 7 -4.07 -8.00 0.15
CA LEU A 7 -5.47 -8.39 0.18
C LEU A 7 -5.78 -9.22 1.42
N GLY A 8 -6.64 -8.68 2.30
CA GLY A 8 -7.17 -9.40 3.46
C GLY A 8 -6.12 -9.90 4.45
N ALA A 9 -4.95 -9.25 4.51
CA ALA A 9 -3.82 -9.74 5.28
C ALA A 9 -4.06 -9.55 6.77
N SER A 10 -3.90 -10.62 7.54
CA SER A 10 -3.95 -10.53 9.00
C SER A 10 -2.60 -10.02 9.52
N PRO A 11 -2.55 -8.88 10.24
CA PRO A 11 -1.31 -8.38 10.82
C PRO A 11 -0.64 -9.36 11.78
N LYS A 12 -1.36 -10.36 12.31
CA LYS A 12 -0.78 -11.38 13.22
C LYS A 12 0.12 -12.38 12.51
N THR A 13 -0.13 -12.66 11.23
CA THR A 13 0.52 -13.76 10.51
C THR A 13 1.19 -13.32 9.22
N ALA A 14 0.80 -12.19 8.64
CA ALA A 14 1.35 -11.71 7.37
C ALA A 14 2.67 -10.96 7.57
N ASN A 15 3.68 -11.27 6.75
CA ASN A 15 4.71 -10.31 6.40
C ASN A 15 4.93 -10.40 4.88
N PRO A 16 4.16 -9.65 4.08
CA PRO A 16 4.25 -9.73 2.62
C PRO A 16 5.63 -9.25 2.17
N VAL A 17 6.33 -10.09 1.41
CA VAL A 17 7.67 -9.79 0.88
C VAL A 17 7.66 -9.51 -0.63
N GLU A 18 6.50 -9.68 -1.27
CA GLU A 18 6.34 -9.59 -2.71
C GLU A 18 6.27 -8.14 -3.20
N TRP A 19 6.95 -7.89 -4.31
CA TRP A 19 6.85 -6.63 -5.04
C TRP A 19 5.72 -6.70 -6.06
N ILE A 20 4.79 -5.77 -5.98
CA ILE A 20 3.60 -5.69 -6.82
C ILE A 20 3.79 -4.62 -7.90
N PRO A 21 3.61 -4.96 -9.19
CA PRO A 21 3.71 -3.99 -10.27
C PRO A 21 2.45 -3.13 -10.39
N ILE A 22 2.59 -1.83 -10.15
CA ILE A 22 1.58 -0.83 -10.48
C ILE A 22 1.86 -0.32 -11.89
N ARG A 23 0.82 -0.34 -12.74
CA ARG A 23 0.93 0.01 -14.16
C ARG A 23 0.27 1.35 -14.51
N PHE A 24 -0.25 2.06 -13.52
CA PHE A 24 -0.97 3.32 -13.71
C PHE A 24 0.00 4.49 -13.78
N ASP A 25 -0.28 5.44 -14.68
CA ASP A 25 0.49 6.69 -14.78
C ASP A 25 0.21 7.63 -13.59
N SER A 26 -0.96 7.52 -12.97
CA SER A 26 -1.24 8.11 -11.67
C SER A 26 -2.22 7.23 -10.90
N TRP A 27 -2.06 7.18 -9.58
CA TRP A 27 -2.88 6.32 -8.72
C TRP A 27 -2.91 6.82 -7.28
N LEU A 28 -4.00 6.52 -6.58
CA LEU A 28 -4.20 6.80 -5.16
C LEU A 28 -3.98 5.52 -4.34
N VAL A 29 -3.37 5.65 -3.17
CA VAL A 29 -3.36 4.57 -2.17
C VAL A 29 -4.73 4.49 -1.51
N LYS A 30 -5.31 3.30 -1.43
CA LYS A 30 -6.51 3.02 -0.66
C LYS A 30 -6.22 1.95 0.38
N VAL A 31 -6.44 2.26 1.66
CA VAL A 31 -6.25 1.33 2.78
C VAL A 31 -7.59 1.02 3.44
N GLU A 32 -7.90 -0.26 3.59
CA GLU A 32 -9.13 -0.75 4.22
C GLU A 32 -8.81 -1.61 5.44
N GLY A 33 -9.60 -1.45 6.50
CA GLY A 33 -9.50 -2.28 7.72
C GLY A 33 -8.37 -1.89 8.68
N LEU A 34 -7.63 -0.81 8.41
CA LEU A 34 -6.58 -0.31 9.30
C LEU A 34 -7.17 0.36 10.54
N VAL A 35 -6.74 -0.07 11.73
CA VAL A 35 -7.13 0.47 13.04
C VAL A 35 -5.90 0.95 13.82
N ASP A 36 -4.95 0.05 14.08
CA ASP A 36 -3.79 0.31 14.95
C ASP A 36 -2.48 -0.36 14.51
N SER A 37 -2.50 -1.12 13.41
CA SER A 37 -1.26 -1.49 12.71
C SER A 37 -0.52 -0.26 12.20
N ARG A 38 0.80 -0.39 12.06
CA ARG A 38 1.64 0.52 11.29
C ARG A 38 2.18 -0.23 10.09
N LEU A 39 1.83 0.22 8.90
CA LEU A 39 2.35 -0.33 7.66
C LEU A 39 3.18 0.70 6.92
N THR A 40 4.19 0.21 6.24
CA THR A 40 4.96 0.99 5.29
C THR A 40 4.75 0.50 3.87
N LEU A 41 4.73 1.43 2.92
CA LEU A 41 4.81 1.13 1.50
C LEU A 41 6.23 1.46 1.01
N HIS A 42 6.90 0.44 0.50
CA HIS A 42 8.22 0.55 -0.11
C HIS A 42 8.07 0.64 -1.62
N PHE A 43 8.96 1.37 -2.25
CA PHE A 43 9.03 1.54 -3.70
C PHE A 43 10.40 1.06 -4.18
N ASN A 44 10.47 0.42 -5.33
CA ASN A 44 11.73 -0.08 -5.89
C ASN A 44 12.55 1.02 -6.61
N GLN A 45 12.22 2.30 -6.41
CA GLN A 45 12.92 3.41 -7.06
C GLN A 45 13.95 4.01 -6.09
N PRO A 46 15.15 4.39 -6.57
CA PRO A 46 16.28 4.82 -5.73
C PRO A 46 16.02 6.10 -4.91
N PHE A 47 14.98 6.86 -5.25
CA PHE A 47 14.61 8.12 -4.58
C PHE A 47 13.26 8.06 -3.87
N ALA A 48 12.61 6.89 -3.86
CA ALA A 48 11.26 6.80 -3.35
C ALA A 48 11.28 6.52 -1.83
N GLU A 49 10.60 7.40 -1.10
CA GLU A 49 10.55 7.37 0.36
C GLU A 49 9.75 6.15 0.87
N ILE A 50 10.10 5.66 2.05
CA ILE A 50 9.30 4.67 2.77
C ILE A 50 8.11 5.42 3.38
N ILE A 51 6.90 5.04 2.99
CA ILE A 51 5.70 5.79 3.34
C ILE A 51 4.88 5.10 4.41
N ASP A 52 4.53 5.81 5.48
CA ASP A 52 3.61 5.33 6.52
C ASP A 52 2.15 5.41 6.05
N LEU A 53 1.56 4.24 5.78
CA LEU A 53 0.22 4.12 5.22
C LEU A 53 -0.89 4.57 6.17
N SER A 54 -0.62 4.67 7.48
CA SER A 54 -1.59 5.21 8.44
C SER A 54 -1.91 6.68 8.24
N LYS A 55 -1.04 7.41 7.52
CA LYS A 55 -1.15 8.86 7.31
C LYS A 55 -1.51 9.27 5.88
N MET A 56 -1.54 8.32 4.94
CA MET A 56 -1.53 8.59 3.50
C MET A 56 -2.64 7.86 2.75
N ASN A 57 -3.77 7.59 3.42
CA ASN A 57 -4.95 7.10 2.70
C ASN A 57 -5.43 8.16 1.71
N ARG A 58 -5.54 7.77 0.44
CA ARG A 58 -5.81 8.61 -0.74
C ARG A 58 -4.67 9.54 -1.18
N GLU A 59 -3.44 9.28 -0.74
CA GLU A 59 -2.27 9.97 -1.28
C GLU A 59 -2.06 9.59 -2.76
N ALA A 60 -1.73 10.59 -3.58
CA ALA A 60 -1.51 10.41 -5.01
C ALA A 60 -0.05 10.12 -5.33
N PHE A 61 0.15 9.15 -6.22
CA PHE A 61 1.43 8.74 -6.75
C PHE A 61 1.45 8.85 -8.27
N HIS A 62 2.65 9.01 -8.82
CA HIS A 62 2.88 9.13 -10.25
C HIS A 62 3.72 7.97 -10.76
N GLY A 63 3.32 7.49 -11.93
CA GLY A 63 4.05 6.57 -12.77
C GLY A 63 3.89 5.10 -12.39
N PRO A 64 4.18 4.21 -13.36
CA PRO A 64 4.35 2.80 -13.11
C PRO A 64 5.54 2.54 -12.18
N CYS A 65 5.35 1.67 -11.17
CA CYS A 65 6.40 1.32 -10.22
C CYS A 65 6.16 -0.07 -9.59
N LEU A 66 7.18 -0.58 -8.92
CA LEU A 66 7.05 -1.76 -8.06
C LEU A 66 6.91 -1.30 -6.61
N VAL A 67 5.88 -1.78 -5.93
CA VAL A 67 5.61 -1.45 -4.53
C VAL A 67 5.53 -2.69 -3.67
N ARG A 68 5.87 -2.56 -2.39
CA ARG A 68 5.75 -3.64 -1.40
C ARG A 68 5.21 -3.08 -0.09
N ALA A 69 4.16 -3.67 0.44
CA ALA A 69 3.68 -3.36 1.78
C ALA A 69 4.50 -4.11 2.84
N GLU A 70 4.70 -3.51 4.00
CA GLU A 70 5.39 -4.15 5.13
C GLU A 70 4.71 -3.77 6.45
N PHE A 71 4.54 -4.73 7.34
CA PHE A 71 4.02 -4.48 8.69
C PHE A 71 5.16 -4.10 9.64
N VAL A 72 5.27 -2.81 9.96
CA VAL A 72 6.24 -2.30 10.95
C VAL A 72 5.75 -2.51 12.37
N LYS A 73 4.44 -2.34 12.60
CA LYS A 73 3.78 -2.66 13.87
C LYS A 73 2.50 -3.43 13.59
N ARG A 74 2.31 -4.53 14.31
CA ARG A 74 1.14 -5.39 14.19
C ARG A 74 0.07 -4.92 15.16
N GLY A 75 -1.11 -4.60 14.65
CA GLY A 75 -2.28 -4.19 15.41
C GLY A 75 -3.22 -5.35 15.70
N THR A 76 -4.46 -4.99 16.02
CA THR A 76 -5.53 -5.89 16.46
C THR A 76 -6.54 -6.23 15.37
N GLU A 77 -6.45 -5.55 14.23
CA GLU A 77 -7.40 -5.75 13.14
C GLU A 77 -7.32 -7.17 12.56
N LYS A 78 -8.48 -7.68 12.12
CA LYS A 78 -8.59 -9.06 11.60
C LYS A 78 -7.89 -9.19 10.26
N ASN A 79 -8.13 -8.21 9.38
CA ASN A 79 -7.63 -8.16 8.03
C ASN A 79 -7.39 -6.70 7.60
N ILE A 80 -6.38 -6.51 6.76
CA ILE A 80 -6.07 -5.24 6.11
C ILE A 80 -5.90 -5.49 4.62
N SER A 81 -6.46 -4.59 3.83
CA SER A 81 -6.24 -4.56 2.39
C SER A 81 -5.69 -3.20 1.96
N ILE A 82 -4.78 -3.22 1.00
CA ILE A 82 -4.17 -2.04 0.40
C ILE A 82 -4.30 -2.18 -1.11
N PHE A 83 -4.77 -1.11 -1.75
CA PHE A 83 -4.98 -1.05 -3.19
C PHE A 83 -4.29 0.18 -3.77
N ALA A 84 -3.80 0.05 -4.99
CA ALA A 84 -3.53 1.18 -5.87
C ALA A 84 -4.76 1.40 -6.74
N GLU A 85 -5.45 2.52 -6.57
CA GLU A 85 -6.59 2.92 -7.38
C GLU A 85 -6.12 3.89 -8.46
N GLU A 86 -6.30 3.55 -9.73
CA GLU A 86 -5.97 4.42 -10.86
C GLU A 86 -6.65 5.78 -10.71
N HIS A 87 -5.86 6.83 -10.89
CA HIS A 87 -6.30 8.21 -10.84
C HIS A 87 -6.09 8.85 -12.21
N HIS A 88 -7.18 9.20 -12.87
CA HIS A 88 -7.12 10.05 -14.04
C HIS A 88 -7.28 11.48 -13.53
N GLY A 89 -6.20 12.28 -13.64
CA GLY A 89 -6.31 13.71 -13.39
C GLY A 89 -7.30 14.31 -14.40
N ASP A 90 -8.26 15.09 -13.89
CA ASP A 90 -9.08 16.00 -14.71
C ASP A 90 -8.22 17.07 -15.39
#